data_AF-A0AA42Z6V5-F1
#
_entry.id   AF-A0AA42Z6V5-F1
#
_cell.length_a   1.000
_cell.length_b   1.000
_cell.length_c   1.000
_cell.angle_alpha   90.00
_cell.angle_beta   90.00
_cell.angle_gamma   90.00
#
_symmetry.space_group_name_H-M   'P 1'
#
loop_
_entity.id
_entity.type
_entity.pdbx_description
1 polymer ?
#
loop_
_entity_poly.entity_id
_entity_poly.type
_entity_poly.pdbx_seq_one_letter_code
_entity_poly.pdbx_strand_id
1 'polypeptide(L)'
;MTRRILFLMVLLLAAAGCAQDTSTEVNISQLDRANFDETVEPCDDFFQYANGTWLASNPIPPEQSSWGISDTMRERNYTLLREILDEAAAAHAETGTNKQRAGDFWTVGMDTDKLEADGLAPIEADLAEIANAESIDQLIEVIRRAHAEGAGFLFGLGIFQDLMNSEQYIAYATQGGIGLPDRDYYTRDDEESLTLKSQYQTHVSRMLQLLGDTPEVADTAAADILALETRLAKASLTNVELRNPANFYNIQTVGYADAETPNFSWSGYFDHMGIGQIESFSYAHPKFFAEMNLALEDTSLDIWKSYLRWNVINATSPYLSSEFA
;
A
#
# COMPACT_ATOMS: atom_id res chain seq x y z
N MET A 1 83.56 -21.62 -37.83
CA MET A 1 83.85 -21.34 -39.25
C MET A 1 82.64 -20.66 -39.86
N THR A 2 82.81 -19.44 -40.39
CA THR A 2 81.95 -18.70 -41.36
C THR A 2 80.48 -18.41 -40.97
N ARG A 3 79.88 -17.20 -41.11
CA ARG A 3 80.27 -15.88 -41.65
C ARG A 3 79.09 -14.88 -41.46
N ARG A 4 79.41 -13.58 -41.30
CA ARG A 4 78.72 -12.33 -41.76
C ARG A 4 77.44 -11.88 -41.00
N ILE A 5 77.31 -10.67 -40.40
CA ILE A 5 77.53 -9.23 -40.78
C ILE A 5 76.28 -8.54 -41.40
N LEU A 6 75.82 -7.47 -40.71
CA LEU A 6 75.08 -6.23 -41.13
C LEU A 6 73.67 -6.39 -41.76
N PHE A 7 72.71 -5.45 -41.72
CA PHE A 7 72.36 -4.22 -40.99
C PHE A 7 70.95 -3.80 -41.54
N LEU A 8 70.13 -3.15 -40.71
CA LEU A 8 69.21 -2.03 -41.04
C LEU A 8 68.00 -2.16 -42.02
N MET A 9 66.82 -1.86 -41.44
CA MET A 9 65.86 -0.79 -41.79
C MET A 9 64.70 -0.97 -42.82
N VAL A 10 63.49 -0.73 -42.28
CA VAL A 10 62.25 -0.06 -42.80
C VAL A 10 61.43 -0.73 -43.92
N LEU A 11 60.17 -1.10 -43.63
CA LEU A 11 58.98 -0.32 -44.03
C LEU A 11 57.66 -0.87 -43.46
N LEU A 12 56.81 0.06 -42.99
CA LEU A 12 55.40 -0.10 -42.62
C LEU A 12 54.55 -0.68 -43.77
N LEU A 13 53.65 -1.60 -43.42
CA LEU A 13 52.30 -1.77 -44.00
C LEU A 13 51.38 -2.11 -42.80
N ALA A 14 50.62 -1.15 -42.26
CA ALA A 14 49.22 -0.87 -42.60
C ALA A 14 48.21 -1.94 -42.13
N ALA A 15 47.60 -1.64 -40.98
CA ALA A 15 46.21 -1.88 -40.57
C ALA A 15 45.44 -3.11 -41.10
N ALA A 16 45.20 -4.07 -40.21
CA ALA A 16 43.95 -4.85 -40.16
C ALA A 16 43.80 -5.52 -38.77
N GLY A 17 43.88 -4.72 -37.70
CA GLY A 17 43.37 -5.15 -36.41
C GLY A 17 41.89 -4.81 -36.39
N CYS A 18 41.04 -5.76 -36.72
CA CYS A 18 39.59 -5.64 -36.65
C CYS A 18 39.18 -5.10 -35.28
N ALA A 19 38.79 -3.83 -35.23
CA ALA A 19 37.82 -3.38 -34.26
C ALA A 19 36.54 -4.19 -34.56
N GLN A 20 36.30 -5.24 -33.78
CA GLN A 20 34.94 -5.75 -33.64
C GLN A 20 34.19 -4.71 -32.82
N ASP A 21 33.63 -3.73 -33.53
CA ASP A 21 32.44 -3.04 -33.09
C ASP A 21 31.36 -4.12 -32.93
N THR A 22 31.24 -4.67 -31.72
CA THR A 22 29.97 -5.27 -31.30
C THR A 22 29.06 -4.15 -30.86
N SER A 23 28.74 -3.23 -31.78
CA SER A 23 27.43 -2.62 -31.74
C SER A 23 26.47 -3.74 -32.12
N THR A 24 25.91 -4.40 -31.11
CA THR A 24 24.59 -4.99 -31.29
C THR A 24 23.70 -3.83 -31.73
N GLU A 25 23.47 -3.67 -33.02
CA GLU A 25 22.36 -2.87 -33.52
C GLU A 25 21.14 -3.37 -32.76
N VAL A 26 20.64 -2.53 -31.83
CA VAL A 26 19.32 -2.72 -31.27
C VAL A 26 18.42 -2.74 -32.48
N ASN A 27 17.85 -3.92 -32.77
CA ASN A 27 17.02 -4.08 -33.94
C ASN A 27 15.75 -3.24 -33.73
N ILE A 28 15.77 -2.02 -34.27
CA ILE A 28 14.71 -1.00 -34.15
C ILE A 28 13.39 -1.50 -34.79
N SER A 29 13.40 -2.65 -35.48
CA SER A 29 12.19 -3.33 -35.95
C SER A 29 11.25 -3.83 -34.83
N GLN A 30 11.63 -3.68 -33.57
CA GLN A 30 10.76 -3.93 -32.42
C GLN A 30 10.02 -2.70 -31.89
N LEU A 31 10.32 -1.49 -32.40
CA LEU A 31 9.55 -0.30 -32.07
C LEU A 31 8.35 -0.22 -33.01
N ASP A 32 7.16 -0.21 -32.43
CA ASP A 32 5.93 0.01 -33.19
C ASP A 32 5.84 1.48 -33.61
N ARG A 33 6.35 1.78 -34.81
CA ARG A 33 6.35 3.13 -35.39
C ARG A 33 4.95 3.69 -35.60
N ALA A 34 3.89 2.87 -35.54
CA ALA A 34 2.52 3.37 -35.58
C ALA A 34 2.19 4.23 -34.35
N ASN A 35 2.94 4.11 -33.25
CA ASN A 35 2.76 4.92 -32.04
C ASN A 35 3.41 6.31 -32.12
N PHE A 36 4.25 6.55 -33.12
CA PHE A 36 5.02 7.78 -33.23
C PHE A 36 4.15 8.89 -33.82
N ASP A 37 4.33 10.10 -33.31
CA ASP A 37 3.79 11.34 -33.88
C ASP A 37 4.91 12.05 -34.63
N GLU A 38 5.08 11.70 -35.92
CA GLU A 38 6.12 12.28 -36.77
C GLU A 38 5.87 13.76 -37.12
N THR A 39 4.79 14.38 -36.62
CA THR A 39 4.55 15.83 -36.75
C THR A 39 5.30 16.65 -35.70
N VAL A 40 5.85 16.00 -34.67
CA VAL A 40 6.64 16.62 -33.59
C VAL A 40 8.12 16.35 -33.80
N GLU A 41 8.96 17.37 -33.68
CA GLU A 41 10.40 17.21 -33.78
C GLU A 41 10.94 16.47 -32.54
N PRO A 42 11.70 15.36 -32.69
CA PRO A 42 12.15 14.54 -31.57
C PRO A 42 13.09 15.28 -30.60
N CYS A 43 13.77 16.33 -31.06
CA CYS A 43 14.65 17.16 -30.24
C CYS A 43 13.89 18.19 -29.40
N ASP A 44 12.63 18.48 -29.73
CA ASP A 44 11.79 19.45 -29.01
C ASP A 44 10.97 18.74 -27.92
N ASP A 45 10.33 17.63 -28.27
CA ASP A 45 9.62 16.76 -27.32
C ASP A 45 9.68 15.30 -27.78
N PHE A 46 10.69 14.58 -27.27
CA PHE A 46 10.87 13.18 -27.62
C PHE A 46 9.73 12.28 -27.11
N PHE A 47 9.07 12.65 -26.00
CA PHE A 47 7.97 11.86 -25.44
C PHE A 47 6.75 11.91 -26.35
N GLN A 48 6.38 13.11 -26.81
CA GLN A 48 5.29 13.29 -27.75
C GLN A 48 5.64 12.68 -29.13
N TYR A 49 6.85 12.89 -29.64
CA TYR A 49 7.28 12.25 -30.89
C TYR A 49 7.16 10.72 -30.84
N ALA A 50 7.62 10.09 -29.75
CA ALA A 50 7.64 8.63 -29.66
C ALA A 50 6.27 8.01 -29.34
N ASN A 51 5.39 8.73 -28.63
CA ASN A 51 4.15 8.15 -28.06
C ASN A 51 2.86 8.87 -28.49
N GLY A 52 2.93 9.99 -29.21
CA GLY A 52 1.81 10.88 -29.44
C GLY A 52 0.60 10.23 -30.13
N THR A 53 0.85 9.38 -31.13
CA THR A 53 -0.22 8.64 -31.80
C THR A 53 -0.84 7.58 -30.88
N TRP A 54 -0.04 6.95 -30.01
CA TRP A 54 -0.56 6.02 -29.01
C TRP A 54 -1.44 6.72 -27.99
N LEU A 55 -0.99 7.86 -27.45
CA LEU A 55 -1.76 8.66 -26.48
C LEU A 55 -3.10 9.11 -27.05
N ALA A 56 -3.12 9.56 -28.31
CA ALA A 56 -4.34 9.95 -29.00
C ALA A 56 -5.32 8.78 -29.23
N SER A 57 -4.79 7.57 -29.42
CA SER A 57 -5.59 6.38 -29.73
C SER A 57 -6.01 5.57 -28.50
N ASN A 58 -5.44 5.85 -27.33
CA ASN A 58 -5.65 5.10 -26.09
C ASN A 58 -6.08 6.05 -24.97
N PRO A 59 -7.31 6.61 -25.02
CA PRO A 59 -7.81 7.42 -23.92
C PRO A 59 -7.90 6.59 -22.63
N ILE A 60 -7.75 7.26 -21.48
CA ILE A 60 -7.90 6.61 -20.18
C ILE A 60 -9.33 6.05 -20.07
N PRO A 61 -9.52 4.73 -19.89
CA PRO A 61 -10.85 4.16 -19.70
C PRO A 61 -11.55 4.77 -18.47
N PRO A 62 -12.89 4.94 -18.50
CA PRO A 62 -13.63 5.57 -17.39
C PRO A 62 -13.41 4.92 -16.01
N GLU A 63 -13.09 3.63 -15.99
CA GLU A 63 -12.83 2.82 -14.80
C GLU A 63 -11.37 2.89 -14.30
N GLN A 64 -10.50 3.64 -14.98
CA GLN A 64 -9.07 3.75 -14.65
C GLN A 64 -8.69 5.21 -14.34
N SER A 65 -7.75 5.40 -13.42
CA SER A 65 -7.17 6.73 -13.14
C SER A 65 -5.95 7.05 -14.00
N SER A 66 -5.36 6.04 -14.64
CA SER A 66 -4.24 6.15 -15.58
C SER A 66 -4.27 5.02 -16.60
N TRP A 67 -3.69 5.24 -17.78
CA TRP A 67 -3.60 4.20 -18.80
C TRP A 67 -2.29 4.27 -19.58
N GLY A 68 -1.57 3.15 -19.60
CA GLY A 68 -0.28 2.99 -20.23
C GLY A 68 -0.07 1.58 -20.77
N ILE A 69 1.09 1.35 -21.39
CA ILE A 69 1.43 0.03 -21.94
C ILE A 69 1.41 -1.08 -20.87
N SER A 70 1.85 -0.76 -19.64
CA SER A 70 1.81 -1.70 -18.51
C SER A 70 0.39 -2.12 -18.16
N ASP A 71 -0.59 -1.24 -18.31
CA ASP A 71 -2.01 -1.55 -18.08
C ASP A 71 -2.55 -2.51 -19.14
N THR A 72 -2.20 -2.30 -20.41
CA THR A 72 -2.59 -3.24 -21.47
C THR A 72 -2.02 -4.66 -21.25
N MET A 73 -0.79 -4.74 -20.72
CA MET A 73 -0.18 -6.01 -20.35
C MET A 73 -0.86 -6.63 -19.12
N ARG A 74 -1.22 -5.80 -18.14
CA ARG A 74 -1.94 -6.21 -16.93
C ARG A 74 -3.33 -6.76 -17.27
N GLU A 75 -4.10 -6.13 -18.15
CA GLU A 75 -5.41 -6.63 -18.61
C GLU A 75 -5.30 -7.98 -19.32
N ARG A 76 -4.29 -8.13 -20.18
CA ARG A 76 -4.02 -9.44 -20.81
C ARG A 76 -3.72 -10.51 -19.75
N ASN A 77 -2.92 -10.17 -18.74
CA ASN A 77 -2.61 -11.09 -17.65
C ASN A 77 -3.86 -11.42 -16.82
N TYR A 78 -4.73 -10.45 -16.54
CA TYR A 78 -6.00 -10.70 -15.86
C TYR A 78 -6.91 -11.64 -16.63
N THR A 79 -6.95 -11.52 -17.96
CA THR A 79 -7.69 -12.47 -18.82
C THR A 79 -7.17 -13.91 -18.64
N LEU A 80 -5.85 -14.10 -18.71
CA LEU A 80 -5.22 -15.41 -18.54
C LEU A 80 -5.39 -15.96 -17.12
N LEU A 81 -5.25 -15.11 -16.10
CA LEU A 81 -5.43 -15.49 -14.70
C LEU A 81 -6.89 -15.90 -14.44
N ARG A 82 -7.86 -15.18 -15.00
CA ARG A 82 -9.27 -15.54 -14.93
C ARG A 82 -9.51 -16.91 -15.53
N GLU A 83 -9.00 -17.21 -16.73
CA GLU A 83 -9.13 -18.53 -17.35
C GLU A 83 -8.56 -19.64 -16.45
N ILE A 84 -7.38 -19.42 -15.86
CA ILE A 84 -6.74 -20.37 -14.95
C ILE A 84 -7.58 -20.59 -13.69
N LEU A 85 -8.16 -19.53 -13.12
CA LEU A 85 -8.95 -19.59 -11.90
C LEU A 85 -10.34 -20.20 -12.14
N ASP A 86 -10.97 -19.90 -13.29
CA ASP A 86 -12.20 -20.55 -13.74
C ASP A 86 -11.98 -22.07 -13.93
N GLU A 87 -10.84 -22.47 -14.53
CA GLU A 87 -10.47 -23.88 -14.63
C GLU A 87 -10.23 -24.50 -13.25
N ALA A 88 -9.54 -23.79 -12.35
CA ALA A 88 -9.27 -24.28 -10.99
C ALA A 88 -10.56 -24.50 -10.20
N ALA A 89 -11.51 -23.57 -10.27
CA ALA A 89 -12.82 -23.65 -9.62
C ALA A 89 -13.64 -24.84 -10.15
N ALA A 90 -13.61 -25.08 -11.47
CA ALA A 90 -14.34 -26.19 -12.10
C ALA A 90 -13.67 -27.56 -11.90
N ALA A 91 -12.40 -27.62 -11.51
CA ALA A 91 -11.62 -28.85 -11.49
C ALA A 91 -11.95 -29.81 -10.34
N HIS A 92 -12.65 -29.35 -9.29
CA HIS A 92 -12.90 -30.12 -8.06
C HIS A 92 -11.63 -30.82 -7.54
N ALA A 93 -10.54 -30.06 -7.48
CA ALA A 93 -9.23 -30.59 -7.11
C ALA A 93 -9.22 -31.16 -5.68
N GLU A 94 -8.26 -32.04 -5.41
CA GLU A 94 -8.11 -32.68 -4.09
C GLU A 94 -7.98 -31.63 -2.97
N THR A 95 -8.71 -31.85 -1.88
CA THR A 95 -8.74 -30.96 -0.71
C THR A 95 -7.33 -30.74 -0.15
N GLY A 96 -7.00 -29.47 0.09
CA GLY A 96 -5.71 -29.08 0.65
C GLY A 96 -4.64 -28.76 -0.41
N THR A 97 -4.90 -29.02 -1.69
CA THR A 97 -4.02 -28.61 -2.78
C THR A 97 -4.13 -27.12 -3.10
N ASN A 98 -3.07 -26.51 -3.63
CA ASN A 98 -3.11 -25.11 -4.06
C ASN A 98 -4.16 -24.86 -5.17
N LYS A 99 -4.39 -25.84 -6.05
CA LYS A 99 -5.42 -25.73 -7.10
C LYS A 99 -6.82 -25.63 -6.49
N GLN A 100 -7.12 -26.45 -5.48
CA GLN A 100 -8.40 -26.37 -4.75
C GLN A 100 -8.53 -25.03 -4.02
N ARG A 101 -7.51 -24.58 -3.28
CA ARG A 101 -7.56 -23.29 -2.57
C ARG A 101 -7.77 -22.10 -3.51
N ALA A 102 -7.09 -22.08 -4.66
CA ALA A 102 -7.25 -21.01 -5.65
C ALA A 102 -8.65 -21.02 -6.28
N GLY A 103 -9.16 -22.20 -6.66
CA GLY A 103 -10.51 -22.35 -7.19
C GLY A 103 -11.59 -21.94 -6.20
N ASP A 104 -11.47 -22.35 -4.93
CA ASP A 104 -12.42 -21.99 -3.89
C ASP A 104 -12.40 -20.49 -3.60
N PHE A 105 -11.21 -19.89 -3.47
CA PHE A 105 -11.08 -18.45 -3.24
C PHE A 105 -11.66 -17.63 -4.40
N TRP A 106 -11.39 -18.05 -5.65
CA TRP A 106 -11.99 -17.45 -6.84
C TRP A 106 -13.51 -17.57 -6.85
N THR A 107 -14.04 -18.75 -6.49
CA THR A 107 -15.49 -18.99 -6.43
C THR A 107 -16.17 -18.06 -5.42
N VAL A 108 -15.56 -17.86 -4.25
CA VAL A 108 -16.08 -16.92 -3.23
C VAL A 108 -16.11 -15.48 -3.76
N GLY A 109 -15.03 -15.02 -4.39
CA GLY A 109 -14.97 -13.65 -4.93
C GLY A 109 -15.91 -13.39 -6.12
N MET A 110 -16.28 -14.43 -6.86
CA MET A 110 -17.19 -14.33 -8.01
C MET A 110 -18.66 -14.51 -7.66
N ASP A 111 -19.00 -14.93 -6.43
CA ASP A 111 -20.38 -15.12 -5.98
C ASP A 111 -20.99 -13.81 -5.49
N THR A 112 -21.30 -12.93 -6.45
CA THR A 112 -21.91 -11.62 -6.16
C THR A 112 -23.30 -11.75 -5.55
N ASP A 113 -24.06 -12.79 -5.90
CA ASP A 113 -25.39 -13.03 -5.34
C ASP A 113 -25.30 -13.28 -3.83
N LYS A 114 -24.31 -14.06 -3.39
CA LYS A 114 -24.03 -14.27 -1.97
C LYS A 114 -23.54 -13.00 -1.28
N LEU A 115 -22.64 -12.25 -1.90
CA LEU A 115 -22.12 -10.99 -1.36
C LEU A 115 -23.25 -9.96 -1.15
N GLU A 116 -24.20 -9.86 -2.07
CA GLU A 116 -25.40 -9.02 -1.92
C GLU A 116 -26.35 -9.54 -0.82
N ALA A 117 -26.51 -10.87 -0.72
CA ALA A 117 -27.39 -11.47 0.28
C ALA A 117 -26.84 -11.38 1.71
N ASP A 118 -25.51 -11.48 1.87
CA ASP A 118 -24.85 -11.42 3.17
C ASP A 118 -24.79 -9.98 3.71
N GLY A 119 -24.68 -8.97 2.84
CA GLY A 119 -24.65 -7.55 3.23
C GLY A 119 -23.56 -7.28 4.28
N LEU A 120 -23.95 -6.82 5.47
CA LEU A 120 -23.05 -6.54 6.60
C LEU A 120 -22.73 -7.75 7.48
N ALA A 121 -23.41 -8.89 7.30
CA ALA A 121 -23.28 -10.06 8.17
C ALA A 121 -21.82 -10.49 8.46
N PRO A 122 -20.88 -10.43 7.50
CA PRO A 122 -19.49 -10.81 7.76
C PRO A 122 -18.77 -9.98 8.82
N ILE A 123 -19.19 -8.72 9.05
CA ILE A 123 -18.51 -7.78 9.96
C ILE A 123 -19.35 -7.38 11.18
N GLU A 124 -20.56 -7.93 11.35
CA GLU A 124 -21.45 -7.59 12.48
C GLU A 124 -20.79 -7.87 13.83
N ALA A 125 -20.00 -8.94 13.94
CA ALA A 125 -19.30 -9.29 15.18
C ALA A 125 -18.25 -8.23 15.56
N ASP A 126 -17.50 -7.72 14.59
CA ASP A 126 -16.48 -6.68 14.80
C ASP A 126 -17.13 -5.36 15.23
N LEU A 127 -18.21 -4.98 14.55
CA LEU A 127 -18.98 -3.78 14.88
C LEU A 127 -19.62 -3.90 16.27
N ALA A 128 -20.12 -5.08 16.64
CA ALA A 128 -20.69 -5.32 17.96
C ALA A 128 -19.65 -5.26 19.07
N GLU A 129 -18.43 -5.76 18.85
CA GLU A 129 -17.34 -5.66 19.82
C GLU A 129 -16.99 -4.18 20.09
N ILE A 130 -16.85 -3.37 19.03
CA ILE A 130 -16.59 -1.93 19.15
C ILE A 130 -17.74 -1.22 19.88
N ALA A 131 -18.99 -1.53 19.51
CA ALA A 131 -20.16 -0.91 20.13
C ALA A 131 -20.25 -1.21 21.63
N ASN A 132 -19.93 -2.44 22.04
CA ASN A 132 -20.00 -2.90 23.42
C ASN A 132 -18.79 -2.50 24.29
N ALA A 133 -17.71 -1.97 23.70
CA ALA A 133 -16.56 -1.54 24.47
C ALA A 133 -16.90 -0.41 25.45
N GLU A 134 -16.49 -0.52 26.71
CA GLU A 134 -16.76 0.46 27.78
C GLU A 134 -15.51 1.27 28.17
N SER A 135 -14.36 0.98 27.55
CA SER A 135 -13.09 1.66 27.82
C SER A 135 -12.17 1.67 26.60
N ILE A 136 -11.18 2.56 26.63
CA ILE A 136 -10.10 2.61 25.62
C ILE A 136 -9.30 1.31 25.62
N ASP A 137 -9.04 0.71 26.79
CA ASP A 137 -8.35 -0.59 26.88
C ASP A 137 -9.06 -1.68 26.08
N GLN A 138 -10.39 -1.74 26.11
CA GLN A 138 -11.15 -2.71 25.32
C GLN A 138 -11.06 -2.43 23.82
N LEU A 139 -11.01 -1.16 23.40
CA LEU A 139 -10.77 -0.81 22.00
C LEU A 139 -9.33 -1.11 21.54
N ILE A 140 -8.35 -1.05 22.45
CA ILE A 140 -6.98 -1.48 22.17
C ILE A 140 -6.94 -2.99 21.87
N GLU A 141 -7.76 -3.82 22.52
CA GLU A 141 -7.88 -5.24 22.16
C GLU A 141 -8.46 -5.45 20.76
N VAL A 142 -9.43 -4.61 20.34
CA VAL A 142 -9.93 -4.62 18.96
C VAL A 142 -8.80 -4.31 17.97
N ILE A 143 -7.97 -3.29 18.26
CA ILE A 143 -6.81 -2.94 17.42
C ILE A 143 -5.82 -4.11 17.35
N ARG A 144 -5.51 -4.76 18.49
CA ARG A 144 -4.61 -5.92 18.53
C ARG A 144 -5.14 -7.08 17.69
N ARG A 145 -6.43 -7.39 17.81
CA ARG A 145 -7.08 -8.45 17.04
C ARG A 145 -7.05 -8.14 15.55
N ALA A 146 -7.39 -6.90 15.16
CA ALA A 146 -7.31 -6.46 13.78
C ALA A 146 -5.90 -6.68 13.19
N HIS A 147 -4.84 -6.31 13.92
CA HIS A 147 -3.47 -6.57 13.48
C HIS A 147 -3.15 -8.06 13.34
N ALA A 148 -3.63 -8.90 14.27
CA ALA A 148 -3.43 -10.35 14.20
C ALA A 148 -4.17 -10.99 12.99
N GLU A 149 -5.28 -10.38 12.58
CA GLU A 149 -6.05 -10.74 11.38
C GLU A 149 -5.50 -10.10 10.09
N GLY A 150 -4.44 -9.28 10.18
CA GLY A 150 -3.75 -8.67 9.05
C GLY A 150 -4.19 -7.24 8.70
N ALA A 151 -5.04 -6.61 9.51
CA ALA A 151 -5.48 -5.23 9.35
C ALA A 151 -4.71 -4.28 10.30
N GLY A 152 -3.88 -3.40 9.72
CA GLY A 152 -3.05 -2.45 10.47
C GLY A 152 -3.81 -1.19 10.94
N PHE A 153 -4.74 -1.34 11.87
CA PHE A 153 -5.50 -0.22 12.44
C PHE A 153 -4.62 0.66 13.34
N LEU A 154 -4.81 1.99 13.26
CA LEU A 154 -4.07 3.00 14.03
C LEU A 154 -2.56 3.14 13.70
N PHE A 155 -1.82 2.06 13.47
CA PHE A 155 -0.40 2.11 13.11
C PHE A 155 0.02 0.92 12.23
N GLY A 156 1.21 1.01 11.62
CA GLY A 156 1.76 -0.07 10.81
C GLY A 156 2.68 -0.99 11.62
N LEU A 157 2.61 -2.29 11.37
CA LEU A 157 3.64 -3.25 11.80
C LEU A 157 4.03 -4.12 10.60
N GLY A 158 5.33 -4.21 10.32
CA GLY A 158 5.84 -5.13 9.31
C GLY A 158 7.14 -5.80 9.75
N ILE A 159 7.34 -7.04 9.32
CA ILE A 159 8.57 -7.80 9.57
C ILE A 159 9.43 -7.73 8.32
N PHE A 160 10.59 -7.09 8.42
CA PHE A 160 11.53 -6.92 7.31
C PHE A 160 12.96 -7.22 7.76
N GLN A 161 13.87 -7.32 6.80
CA GLN A 161 15.28 -7.45 7.11
C GLN A 161 15.76 -6.26 7.96
N ASP A 162 16.64 -6.52 8.92
CA ASP A 162 17.33 -5.48 9.67
C ASP A 162 18.26 -4.71 8.71
N LEU A 163 18.09 -3.38 8.63
CA LEU A 163 18.87 -2.51 7.73
C LEU A 163 20.38 -2.52 8.02
N MET A 164 20.78 -2.86 9.25
CA MET A 164 22.17 -2.96 9.69
C MET A 164 22.66 -4.41 9.77
N ASN A 165 21.76 -5.39 9.67
CA ASN A 165 22.10 -6.82 9.62
C ASN A 165 21.10 -7.62 8.77
N SER A 166 21.33 -7.72 7.47
CA SER A 166 20.42 -8.37 6.53
C SER A 166 20.25 -9.89 6.71
N GLU A 167 21.04 -10.53 7.59
CA GLU A 167 20.85 -11.93 7.97
C GLU A 167 19.71 -12.12 9.00
N GLN A 168 19.17 -11.03 9.55
CA GLN A 168 18.12 -11.04 10.56
C GLN A 168 16.85 -10.34 10.07
N TYR A 169 15.71 -10.75 10.62
CA TYR A 169 14.45 -10.04 10.50
C TYR A 169 14.12 -9.35 11.81
N ILE A 170 13.60 -8.13 11.73
CA ILE A 170 13.07 -7.39 12.88
C ILE A 170 11.68 -6.84 12.54
N ALA A 171 10.90 -6.57 13.58
CA ALA A 171 9.65 -5.86 13.44
C ALA A 171 9.92 -4.34 13.31
N TYR A 172 9.17 -3.68 12.44
CA TYR A 172 9.14 -2.23 12.26
C TYR A 172 7.73 -1.74 12.57
N ALA A 173 7.58 -1.01 13.67
CA ALA A 173 6.37 -0.29 13.98
C ALA A 173 6.46 1.12 13.38
N THR A 174 5.50 1.49 12.52
CA THR A 174 5.51 2.74 11.76
C THR A 174 4.24 3.54 12.01
N GLN A 175 4.28 4.83 11.65
CA GLN A 175 3.08 5.67 11.59
C GLN A 175 2.00 5.04 10.70
N GLY A 176 0.74 5.37 10.99
CA GLY A 176 -0.42 4.91 10.24
C GLY A 176 -1.68 5.62 10.72
N GLY A 177 -2.80 4.92 10.66
CA GLY A 177 -4.04 5.35 11.30
C GLY A 177 -4.76 6.52 10.65
N ILE A 178 -4.46 6.79 9.38
CA ILE A 178 -5.09 7.83 8.55
C ILE A 178 -5.67 7.18 7.29
N GLY A 179 -6.83 7.64 6.82
CA GLY A 179 -7.51 7.08 5.64
C GLY A 179 -7.15 7.74 4.30
N LEU A 180 -6.59 8.95 4.29
CA LEU A 180 -6.07 9.58 3.08
C LEU A 180 -4.62 9.15 2.80
N PRO A 181 -4.14 9.24 1.54
CA PRO A 181 -2.90 8.58 1.12
C PRO A 181 -1.63 8.98 1.89
N ASP A 182 -1.57 10.21 2.39
CA ASP A 182 -0.47 10.68 3.23
C ASP A 182 -0.89 11.89 4.09
N ARG A 183 0.00 12.31 4.99
CA ARG A 183 -0.25 13.41 5.93
C ARG A 183 -0.49 14.77 5.27
N ASP A 184 0.02 15.01 4.06
CA ASP A 184 -0.05 16.32 3.43
C ASP A 184 -1.50 16.63 3.00
N TYR A 185 -2.30 15.61 2.67
CA TYR A 185 -3.75 15.76 2.44
C TYR A 185 -4.51 16.33 3.65
N TYR A 186 -4.02 16.07 4.87
CA TYR A 186 -4.63 16.61 6.09
C TYR A 186 -4.12 18.03 6.42
N THR A 187 -2.82 18.27 6.19
CA THR A 187 -2.12 19.48 6.67
C THR A 187 -2.11 20.65 5.68
N ARG A 188 -2.39 20.40 4.40
CA ARG A 188 -2.49 21.46 3.38
C ARG A 188 -3.84 22.16 3.43
N ASP A 189 -3.80 23.46 3.16
CA ASP A 189 -4.96 24.36 3.22
C ASP A 189 -5.25 25.06 1.88
N ASP A 190 -4.69 24.54 0.77
CA ASP A 190 -5.09 24.96 -0.57
C ASP A 190 -6.50 24.46 -0.93
N GLU A 191 -7.14 25.12 -1.90
CA GLU A 191 -8.54 24.87 -2.26
C GLU A 191 -8.82 23.42 -2.66
N GLU A 192 -7.89 22.79 -3.39
CA GLU A 192 -7.98 21.39 -3.80
C GLU A 192 -7.93 20.46 -2.57
N SER A 193 -7.00 20.71 -1.64
CA SER A 193 -6.86 19.94 -0.40
C SER A 193 -8.08 20.11 0.52
N LEU A 194 -8.65 21.32 0.62
CA LEU A 194 -9.87 21.58 1.40
C LEU A 194 -11.09 20.88 0.78
N THR A 195 -11.19 20.89 -0.55
CA THR A 195 -12.25 20.19 -1.29
C THR A 195 -12.16 18.68 -1.05
N LEU A 196 -10.96 18.11 -1.16
CA LEU A 196 -10.74 16.68 -0.95
C LEU A 196 -11.04 16.26 0.49
N LYS A 197 -10.61 17.05 1.50
CA LYS A 197 -10.98 16.79 2.91
C LYS A 197 -12.49 16.78 3.13
N SER A 198 -13.21 17.71 2.51
CA SER A 198 -14.67 17.77 2.56
C SER A 198 -15.35 16.54 1.91
N GLN A 199 -14.82 16.11 0.75
CA GLN A 199 -15.30 14.90 0.07
C GLN A 199 -15.01 13.65 0.88
N TYR A 200 -13.84 13.56 1.52
CA TYR A 200 -13.50 12.48 2.42
C TYR A 200 -14.42 12.42 3.63
N GLN A 201 -14.68 13.55 4.30
CA GLN A 201 -15.65 13.60 5.41
C GLN A 201 -17.05 13.16 4.95
N THR A 202 -17.47 13.58 3.75
CA THR A 202 -18.76 13.17 3.16
C THR A 202 -18.79 11.66 2.92
N HIS A 203 -17.70 11.08 2.41
CA HIS A 203 -17.59 9.64 2.22
C HIS A 203 -17.66 8.87 3.55
N VAL A 204 -16.89 9.28 4.56
CA VAL A 204 -16.92 8.67 5.90
C VAL A 204 -18.33 8.74 6.49
N SER A 205 -18.99 9.90 6.43
CA SER A 205 -20.38 10.04 6.90
C SER A 205 -21.32 9.10 6.16
N ARG A 206 -21.21 9.01 4.83
CA ARG A 206 -22.05 8.11 4.03
C ARG A 206 -21.87 6.65 4.45
N MET A 207 -20.63 6.23 4.68
CA MET A 207 -20.33 4.86 5.11
C MET A 207 -20.89 4.57 6.51
N LEU A 208 -20.78 5.51 7.45
CA LEU A 208 -21.39 5.38 8.78
C LEU A 208 -22.94 5.34 8.73
N GLN A 209 -23.57 6.07 7.80
CA GLN A 209 -25.02 5.97 7.57
C GLN A 209 -25.42 4.58 7.03
N LEU A 210 -24.60 3.98 6.17
CA LEU A 210 -24.83 2.60 5.71
C LEU A 210 -24.69 1.57 6.85
N LEU A 211 -23.91 1.89 7.90
CA LEU A 211 -23.86 1.13 9.15
C LEU A 211 -25.05 1.39 10.09
N GLY A 212 -26.00 2.24 9.70
CA GLY A 212 -27.25 2.49 10.42
C GLY A 212 -27.30 3.78 11.25
N ASP A 213 -26.29 4.64 11.19
CA ASP A 213 -26.32 5.93 11.90
C ASP A 213 -27.29 6.91 11.21
N THR A 214 -27.92 7.81 11.98
CA THR A 214 -28.66 8.92 11.36
C THR A 214 -27.68 9.89 10.70
N PRO A 215 -28.12 10.68 9.69
CA PRO A 215 -27.26 11.64 9.03
C PRO A 215 -26.53 12.58 10.01
N GLU A 216 -27.21 13.06 11.06
CA GLU A 216 -26.62 13.98 12.03
C GLU A 216 -25.54 13.33 12.90
N VAL A 217 -25.75 12.07 13.29
CA VAL A 217 -24.77 11.29 14.07
C VAL A 217 -23.56 10.98 13.19
N ALA A 218 -23.78 10.52 11.96
CA ALA A 218 -22.73 10.18 11.01
C ALA A 218 -21.89 11.40 10.60
N ASP A 219 -22.50 12.56 10.37
CA ASP A 219 -21.79 13.80 10.03
C ASP A 219 -20.89 14.28 11.17
N THR A 220 -21.38 14.17 12.41
CA THR A 220 -20.60 14.51 13.61
C THR A 220 -19.43 13.56 13.77
N ALA A 221 -19.69 12.24 13.71
CA ALA A 221 -18.66 11.21 13.80
C ALA A 221 -17.59 11.36 12.71
N ALA A 222 -17.99 11.64 11.46
CA ALA A 222 -17.07 11.87 10.35
C ALA A 222 -16.17 13.10 10.57
N ALA A 223 -16.71 14.18 11.13
CA ALA A 223 -15.93 15.36 11.48
C ALA A 223 -14.91 15.05 12.59
N ASP A 224 -15.31 14.30 13.61
CA ASP A 224 -14.44 13.89 14.72
C ASP A 224 -13.33 12.93 14.25
N ILE A 225 -13.66 11.98 13.37
CA ILE A 225 -12.69 11.08 12.74
C ILE A 225 -11.66 11.88 11.94
N LEU A 226 -12.11 12.81 11.09
CA LEU A 226 -11.20 13.66 10.32
C LEU A 226 -10.30 14.49 11.25
N ALA A 227 -10.82 14.99 12.37
CA ALA A 227 -10.03 15.73 13.36
C ALA A 227 -8.97 14.85 14.04
N LEU A 228 -9.32 13.62 14.44
CA LEU A 228 -8.39 12.65 15.01
C LEU A 228 -7.31 12.24 14.00
N GLU A 229 -7.69 11.90 12.78
CA GLU A 229 -6.74 11.56 11.71
C GLU A 229 -5.82 12.74 11.39
N THR A 230 -6.35 13.98 11.36
CA THR A 230 -5.53 15.19 11.16
C THR A 230 -4.51 15.38 12.27
N ARG A 231 -4.87 15.08 13.53
CA ARG A 231 -3.96 15.13 14.68
C ARG A 231 -2.81 14.13 14.52
N LEU A 232 -3.12 12.87 14.17
CA LEU A 232 -2.12 11.83 13.91
C LEU A 232 -1.22 12.17 12.70
N ALA A 233 -1.81 12.70 11.62
CA ALA A 233 -1.09 13.15 10.43
C ALA A 233 -0.08 14.26 10.74
N LYS A 234 -0.41 15.20 11.63
CA LYS A 234 0.51 16.29 12.02
C LYS A 234 1.77 15.76 12.72
N ALA A 235 1.66 14.69 13.51
CA ALA A 235 2.79 14.04 14.17
C ALA A 235 3.56 13.05 13.29
N SER A 236 2.99 12.69 12.13
CA SER A 236 3.59 11.81 11.13
C SER A 236 4.68 12.51 10.31
N LEU A 237 5.61 11.72 9.77
CA LEU A 237 6.64 12.17 8.83
C LEU A 237 6.05 12.41 7.43
N THR A 238 6.62 13.37 6.71
CA THR A 238 6.32 13.65 5.29
C THR A 238 6.79 12.53 4.38
N ASN A 239 6.24 12.45 3.17
CA ASN A 239 6.73 11.52 2.14
C ASN A 239 8.20 11.74 1.77
N VAL A 240 8.73 12.97 1.92
CA VAL A 240 10.15 13.25 1.72
C VAL A 240 11.00 12.64 2.82
N GLU A 241 10.57 12.77 4.08
CA GLU A 241 11.25 12.16 5.23
C GLU A 241 11.16 10.62 5.18
N LEU A 242 10.01 10.06 4.77
CA LEU A 242 9.82 8.61 4.60
C LEU A 242 10.68 8.00 3.48
N ARG A 243 11.34 8.80 2.64
CA ARG A 243 12.32 8.29 1.66
C ARG A 243 13.70 8.05 2.27
N ASN A 244 13.95 8.52 3.50
CA ASN A 244 15.21 8.28 4.19
C ASN A 244 15.09 6.99 5.04
N PRO A 245 15.79 5.89 4.67
CA PRO A 245 15.71 4.64 5.42
C PRO A 245 16.13 4.75 6.89
N ALA A 246 16.97 5.74 7.23
CA ALA A 246 17.38 5.98 8.62
C ALA A 246 16.20 6.34 9.53
N ASN A 247 15.13 6.94 8.99
CA ASN A 247 13.92 7.26 9.76
C ASN A 247 13.12 6.00 10.13
N PHE A 248 13.42 4.85 9.53
CA PHE A 248 12.84 3.56 9.90
C PHE A 248 13.70 2.77 10.88
N TYR A 249 14.90 3.24 11.22
CA TYR A 249 15.85 2.49 12.05
C TYR A 249 16.02 3.11 13.43
N ASN A 250 15.04 2.88 14.31
CA ASN A 250 15.07 3.31 15.70
C ASN A 250 14.85 2.09 16.60
N ILE A 251 15.90 1.30 16.79
CA ILE A 251 15.84 0.07 17.59
C ILE A 251 15.70 0.42 19.06
N GLN A 252 14.59 -0.02 19.66
CA GLN A 252 14.27 0.19 21.06
C GLN A 252 13.84 -1.13 21.69
N THR A 253 14.01 -1.24 23.00
CA THR A 253 13.48 -2.40 23.75
C THR A 253 11.97 -2.26 23.93
N VAL A 254 11.27 -3.38 24.10
CA VAL A 254 9.82 -3.36 24.41
C VAL A 254 9.54 -2.57 25.69
N GLY A 255 10.37 -2.73 26.71
CA GLY A 255 10.23 -1.98 27.97
C GLY A 255 10.45 -0.47 27.82
N TYR A 256 11.29 -0.03 26.88
CA TYR A 256 11.40 1.40 26.55
C TYR A 256 10.12 1.90 25.87
N ALA A 257 9.61 1.18 24.89
CA ALA A 257 8.38 1.56 24.19
C ALA A 257 7.17 1.62 25.13
N ASP A 258 7.00 0.63 26.02
CA ASP A 258 5.97 0.63 27.07
C ASP A 258 6.08 1.85 28.01
N ALA A 259 7.30 2.31 28.31
CA ALA A 259 7.52 3.47 29.17
C ALA A 259 7.20 4.81 28.46
N GLU A 260 7.46 4.91 27.15
CA GLU A 260 7.17 6.10 26.35
C GLU A 260 5.70 6.19 25.91
N THR A 261 5.00 5.07 25.80
CA THR A 261 3.57 5.02 25.47
C THR A 261 2.77 4.25 26.53
N PRO A 262 2.61 4.78 27.75
CA PRO A 262 1.95 4.06 28.84
C PRO A 262 0.48 3.70 28.58
N ASN A 263 -0.20 4.36 27.63
CA ASN A 263 -1.57 4.06 27.23
C ASN A 263 -1.66 2.98 26.15
N PHE A 264 -0.54 2.41 25.72
CA PHE A 264 -0.48 1.28 24.78
C PHE A 264 0.64 0.31 25.16
N SER A 265 0.27 -0.88 25.65
CA SER A 265 1.24 -1.92 25.98
C SER A 265 1.71 -2.67 24.72
N TRP A 266 2.96 -2.43 24.34
CA TRP A 266 3.70 -3.14 23.28
C TRP A 266 3.98 -4.58 23.67
N SER A 267 4.29 -4.82 24.94
CA SER A 267 4.42 -6.18 25.49
C SER A 267 3.15 -7.01 25.25
N GLY A 268 1.99 -6.49 25.68
CA GLY A 268 0.70 -7.13 25.44
C GLY A 268 0.34 -7.23 23.95
N TYR A 269 0.75 -6.25 23.14
CA TYR A 269 0.56 -6.28 21.69
C TYR A 269 1.34 -7.43 21.03
N PHE A 270 2.65 -7.59 21.31
CA PHE A 270 3.45 -8.67 20.72
C PHE A 270 3.05 -10.06 21.22
N ASP A 271 2.62 -10.16 22.48
CA ASP A 271 2.03 -11.38 23.02
C ASP A 271 0.75 -11.77 22.27
N HIS A 272 -0.14 -10.81 22.02
CA HIS A 272 -1.40 -11.02 21.26
C HIS A 272 -1.13 -11.45 19.81
N MET A 273 -0.14 -10.83 19.16
CA MET A 273 0.27 -11.18 17.79
C MET A 273 0.90 -12.57 17.67
N GLY A 274 1.17 -13.26 18.78
CA GLY A 274 1.83 -14.57 18.78
C GLY A 274 3.30 -14.51 18.35
N ILE A 275 3.92 -13.32 18.34
CA ILE A 275 5.32 -13.11 17.95
C ILE A 275 6.28 -13.55 19.08
N GLY A 276 5.74 -13.83 20.27
CA GLY A 276 6.51 -14.29 21.44
C GLY A 276 7.32 -13.16 22.07
N GLN A 277 8.25 -13.52 22.98
CA GLN A 277 9.08 -12.52 23.65
C GLN A 277 10.12 -11.94 22.70
N ILE A 278 9.81 -10.77 22.13
CA ILE A 278 10.79 -9.96 21.42
C ILE A 278 11.52 -9.04 22.41
N GLU A 279 12.84 -8.93 22.28
CA GLU A 279 13.63 -8.04 23.13
C GLU A 279 13.56 -6.60 22.63
N SER A 280 13.66 -6.42 21.32
CA SER A 280 13.70 -5.14 20.65
C SER A 280 13.04 -5.19 19.28
N PHE A 281 12.65 -4.02 18.80
CA PHE A 281 12.07 -3.79 17.48
C PHE A 281 12.39 -2.36 17.04
N SER A 282 12.15 -2.03 15.77
CA SER A 282 12.22 -0.65 15.34
C SER A 282 10.94 0.10 15.70
N TYR A 283 11.05 0.98 16.69
CA TYR A 283 10.03 1.95 17.06
C TYR A 283 10.18 3.19 16.16
N ALA A 284 9.90 3.03 14.87
CA ALA A 284 10.43 3.87 13.80
C ALA A 284 10.12 5.35 13.95
N HIS A 285 8.85 5.71 14.23
CA HIS A 285 8.39 7.09 14.21
C HIS A 285 7.98 7.56 15.62
N PRO A 286 8.94 7.87 16.52
CA PRO A 286 8.67 8.12 17.94
C PRO A 286 7.75 9.32 18.19
N LYS A 287 7.80 10.37 17.35
CA LYS A 287 6.89 11.52 17.47
C LYS A 287 5.44 11.14 17.22
N PHE A 288 5.19 10.27 16.23
CA PHE A 288 3.86 9.76 15.94
C PHE A 288 3.33 8.95 17.12
N PHE A 289 4.13 8.03 17.65
CA PHE A 289 3.69 7.19 18.77
C PHE A 289 3.49 7.97 20.08
N ALA A 290 4.27 9.02 20.31
CA ALA A 290 4.01 9.95 21.42
C ALA A 290 2.64 10.64 21.27
N GLU A 291 2.29 11.10 20.06
CA GLU A 291 0.98 11.70 19.80
C GLU A 291 -0.16 10.67 19.88
N MET A 292 0.07 9.45 19.38
CA MET A 292 -0.87 8.34 19.51
C MET A 292 -1.17 8.05 20.98
N ASN A 293 -0.14 8.01 21.83
CA ASN A 293 -0.31 7.82 23.27
C ASN A 293 -1.15 8.91 23.92
N LEU A 294 -0.94 10.19 23.53
CA LEU A 294 -1.74 11.31 24.02
C LEU A 294 -3.20 11.20 23.53
N ALA A 295 -3.41 10.84 22.26
CA ALA A 295 -4.76 10.66 21.71
C ALA A 295 -5.53 9.53 22.41
N LEU A 296 -4.86 8.45 22.81
CA LEU A 296 -5.46 7.37 23.61
C LEU A 296 -5.86 7.83 25.02
N GLU A 297 -5.25 8.90 25.55
CA GLU A 297 -5.56 9.45 26.87
C GLU A 297 -6.73 10.45 26.86
N ASP A 298 -6.71 11.38 25.91
CA ASP A 298 -7.53 12.60 25.95
C ASP A 298 -8.69 12.61 24.95
N THR A 299 -8.75 11.65 24.02
CA THR A 299 -9.84 11.53 23.04
C THR A 299 -10.94 10.65 23.61
N SER A 300 -12.20 11.06 23.44
CA SER A 300 -13.32 10.35 24.05
C SER A 300 -13.50 8.95 23.47
N LEU A 301 -14.06 8.06 24.29
CA LEU A 301 -14.38 6.68 23.89
C LEU A 301 -15.27 6.65 22.63
N ASP A 302 -16.25 7.56 22.52
CA ASP A 302 -17.19 7.59 21.40
C ASP A 302 -16.49 7.96 20.07
N ILE A 303 -15.49 8.84 20.10
CA ILE A 303 -14.68 9.17 18.91
C ILE A 303 -13.85 7.95 18.51
N TRP A 304 -13.22 7.26 19.46
CA TRP A 304 -12.46 6.04 19.19
C TRP A 304 -13.34 4.90 18.64
N LYS A 305 -14.56 4.74 19.14
CA LYS A 305 -15.54 3.80 18.56
C LYS A 305 -15.88 4.16 17.12
N SER A 306 -16.15 5.43 16.85
CA SER A 306 -16.46 5.91 15.49
C SER A 306 -15.28 5.68 14.54
N TYR A 307 -14.07 6.00 14.99
CA TYR A 307 -12.82 5.75 14.26
C TYR A 307 -12.64 4.27 13.93
N LEU A 308 -12.83 3.36 14.89
CA LEU A 308 -12.68 1.93 14.63
C LEU A 308 -13.78 1.36 13.74
N ARG A 309 -15.04 1.83 13.88
CA ARG A 309 -16.11 1.48 12.93
C ARG A 309 -15.76 1.89 11.51
N TRP A 310 -15.20 3.10 11.34
CA TRP A 310 -14.70 3.57 10.05
C TRP A 310 -13.57 2.68 9.50
N ASN A 311 -12.59 2.31 10.32
CA ASN A 311 -11.50 1.42 9.90
C ASN A 311 -12.02 0.05 9.47
N VAL A 312 -12.96 -0.55 10.21
CA VAL A 312 -13.60 -1.83 9.85
C VAL A 312 -14.27 -1.70 8.49
N ILE A 313 -15.15 -0.72 8.30
CA ILE A 313 -15.90 -0.62 7.04
C ILE A 313 -14.99 -0.23 5.86
N ASN A 314 -14.01 0.64 6.05
CA ASN A 314 -13.06 1.01 5.00
C ASN A 314 -12.18 -0.18 4.57
N ALA A 315 -11.78 -1.04 5.51
CA ALA A 315 -10.99 -2.23 5.20
C ALA A 315 -11.79 -3.35 4.52
N THR A 316 -13.12 -3.35 4.70
CA THR A 316 -13.98 -4.46 4.29
C THR A 316 -14.93 -4.12 3.14
N SER A 317 -15.20 -2.84 2.87
CA SER A 317 -16.16 -2.40 1.85
C SER A 317 -15.97 -3.01 0.45
N PRO A 318 -14.73 -3.28 -0.04
CA PRO A 318 -14.57 -3.95 -1.34
C PRO A 318 -15.05 -5.41 -1.38
N TYR A 319 -15.39 -5.98 -0.22
CA TYR A 319 -15.80 -7.38 -0.03
C TYR A 319 -17.22 -7.53 0.53
N LEU A 320 -17.97 -6.43 0.64
CA LEU A 320 -19.37 -6.39 1.10
C LEU A 320 -20.30 -6.08 -0.08
N SER A 321 -21.62 -5.99 0.18
CA SER A 321 -22.62 -5.64 -0.84
C SER A 321 -22.29 -4.35 -1.58
N SER A 322 -22.76 -4.25 -2.83
CA SER A 322 -22.45 -3.14 -3.76
C SER A 322 -22.83 -1.75 -3.28
N GLU A 323 -23.68 -1.62 -2.25
CA GLU A 323 -23.98 -0.31 -1.64
C GLU A 323 -22.78 0.32 -0.92
N PHE A 324 -21.78 -0.49 -0.56
CA PHE A 324 -20.53 -0.07 0.10
C PHE A 324 -19.36 0.16 -0.88
N ALA A 325 -19.52 -0.21 -2.15
CA ALA A 325 -18.51 -0.14 -3.19
C ALA A 325 -18.41 1.22 -3.88
#